data_AF-A0AA39ML26-F1
#
_entry.id   AF-A0AA39ML26-F1
#
_cell.length_a   1.000
_cell.length_b   1.000
_cell.length_c   1.000
_cell.angle_alpha   90.00
_cell.angle_beta   90.00
_cell.angle_gamma   90.00
#
_symmetry.space_group_name_H-M   'P 1'
#
loop_
_entity.id
_entity.type
_entity.pdbx_description
1 polymer ?
#
loop_
_entity_poly.entity_id
_entity_poly.type
_entity_poly.pdbx_seq_one_letter_code
_entity_poly.pdbx_strand_id
1 'polypeptide(L)'
;MDVWTPINGSEWPVPIPKDVSLDLVHIEMLNMGLEYVWLDVLCLRQKGGLREDLRVQEWKLDVPTIGYVYCFEDVYCYLSGLGRPFGVTQDYFDSDRCWFNCAWTLQEVGYWGVKICGATDGSLDVKLDKDGNYEDDIQARFDQKRQSLKQMVFRIFNVLEEMRCRVSMNPVDKIAGMAFLLVSYTIPAYYESWSLEDAWTALMETTNITMWGALFFLYPEPGNAGSKWRPSWDQVMKPGYYIPAEEYYYACVRRDMWTGVDECEAWCIEKGFVWGLAVEGTPGTSRHGELVIEDASGIQHAFDIIANHQYPIPEETYTLLGSNVSFYGPRRYGAQWVVGRRLSDESFEKLSVFKVEKDVAKAMMDDIGREMCINILV
;
A
#
# COMPACT_ATOMS: atom_id res chain seq x y z
N MET A 1 -3.22 27.27 -17.90
CA MET A 1 -2.49 28.56 -17.89
C MET A 1 -2.52 28.99 -16.47
N ASP A 2 -1.39 29.45 -15.96
CA ASP A 2 -1.31 29.67 -14.52
C ASP A 2 -1.84 31.07 -14.20
N VAL A 3 -2.71 31.15 -13.19
CA VAL A 3 -3.45 32.34 -12.81
C VAL A 3 -2.92 32.84 -11.46
N TRP A 4 -2.59 34.12 -11.39
CA TRP A 4 -2.25 34.77 -10.12
C TRP A 4 -3.54 35.12 -9.39
N THR A 5 -3.68 34.67 -8.15
CA THR A 5 -4.90 34.86 -7.37
C THR A 5 -4.62 35.77 -6.18
N PRO A 6 -5.58 36.59 -5.72
CA PRO A 6 -5.43 37.28 -4.43
C PRO A 6 -5.60 36.32 -3.24
N ILE A 7 -6.17 35.12 -3.43
CA ILE A 7 -6.48 34.15 -2.39
C ILE A 7 -5.20 33.65 -1.70
N ASN A 8 -4.16 33.36 -2.48
CA ASN A 8 -2.83 32.99 -1.98
C ASN A 8 -1.88 34.20 -1.89
N GLY A 9 -2.43 35.41 -1.71
CA GLY A 9 -1.64 36.64 -1.64
C GLY A 9 -0.88 36.99 -2.92
N SER A 10 -1.21 36.36 -4.05
CA SER A 10 -0.45 36.44 -5.30
C SER A 10 1.02 36.05 -5.14
N GLU A 11 1.30 35.09 -4.26
CA GLU A 11 2.66 34.60 -4.03
C GLU A 11 3.09 33.51 -5.02
N TRP A 12 2.16 32.71 -5.54
CA TRP A 12 2.43 31.73 -6.59
C TRP A 12 1.29 31.66 -7.62
N PRO A 13 1.56 31.23 -8.86
CA PRO A 13 0.52 31.06 -9.85
C PRO A 13 -0.16 29.69 -9.68
N VAL A 14 -1.45 29.61 -10.04
CA VAL A 14 -2.30 28.42 -9.84
C VAL A 14 -2.72 27.87 -11.19
N PRO A 15 -2.55 26.55 -11.47
CA PRO A 15 -2.87 25.94 -12.76
C PRO A 15 -4.38 25.77 -12.99
N ILE A 16 -5.12 26.88 -13.09
CA ILE A 16 -6.57 26.87 -13.35
C ILE A 16 -6.83 26.71 -14.86
N PRO A 17 -7.77 25.85 -15.28
CA PRO A 17 -8.16 25.77 -16.68
C PRO A 17 -8.71 27.10 -17.21
N LYS A 18 -8.40 27.46 -18.47
CA LYS A 18 -8.79 28.75 -19.08
C LYS A 18 -10.31 28.96 -19.17
N ASP A 19 -11.04 27.85 -19.23
CA ASP A 19 -12.48 27.73 -19.38
C ASP A 19 -13.21 27.62 -18.03
N VAL A 20 -12.50 27.78 -16.91
CA VAL A 20 -13.04 27.61 -15.56
C VAL A 20 -12.93 28.92 -14.78
N SER A 21 -13.92 29.16 -13.91
CA SER A 21 -13.93 30.26 -12.94
C SER A 21 -14.04 29.72 -11.53
N LEU A 22 -13.23 30.24 -10.61
CA LEU A 22 -13.31 29.92 -9.18
C LEU A 22 -14.66 30.35 -8.58
N ASP A 23 -15.30 31.40 -9.12
CA ASP A 23 -16.63 31.81 -8.67
C ASP A 23 -17.69 30.74 -8.97
N LEU A 24 -17.55 30.02 -10.09
CA LEU A 24 -18.46 28.92 -10.43
C LEU A 24 -18.23 27.71 -9.52
N VAL A 25 -16.96 27.39 -9.23
CA VAL A 25 -16.60 26.36 -8.24
C VAL A 25 -17.20 26.72 -6.88
N HIS A 26 -17.06 27.98 -6.46
CA HIS A 26 -17.61 28.46 -5.19
C HIS A 26 -19.14 28.34 -5.14
N ILE A 27 -19.85 28.75 -6.21
CA ILE A 27 -21.31 28.59 -6.30
C ILE A 27 -21.71 27.11 -6.21
N GLU A 28 -20.99 26.21 -6.89
CA GLU A 28 -21.24 24.76 -6.81
C GLU A 28 -21.07 24.26 -5.36
N MET A 29 -19.99 24.63 -4.68
CA MET A 29 -19.75 24.26 -3.28
C MET A 29 -20.85 24.80 -2.34
N LEU A 30 -21.27 26.06 -2.52
CA LEU A 30 -22.36 26.66 -1.74
C LEU A 30 -23.69 25.93 -1.96
N ASN A 31 -23.99 25.52 -3.19
CA ASN A 31 -25.19 24.73 -3.50
C ASN A 31 -25.15 23.33 -2.86
N MET A 32 -23.97 22.79 -2.59
CA MET A 32 -23.76 21.57 -1.80
C MET A 32 -23.80 21.81 -0.28
N GLY A 33 -24.03 23.06 0.16
CA GLY A 33 -24.10 23.44 1.57
C GLY A 33 -22.75 23.67 2.23
N LEU A 34 -21.68 23.84 1.44
CA LEU A 34 -20.33 24.08 1.96
C LEU A 34 -20.05 25.58 2.06
N GLU A 35 -19.89 26.09 3.28
CA GLU A 35 -19.59 27.50 3.54
C GLU A 35 -18.08 27.80 3.51
N TYR A 36 -17.26 26.82 3.86
CA TYR A 36 -15.80 26.92 3.87
C TYR A 36 -15.22 25.66 3.24
N VAL A 37 -14.30 25.85 2.30
CA VAL A 37 -13.59 24.76 1.63
C VAL A 37 -12.10 25.05 1.64
N TRP A 38 -11.32 24.00 1.87
CA TRP A 38 -9.89 24.02 1.63
C TRP A 38 -9.63 23.45 0.24
N LEU A 39 -8.97 24.22 -0.62
CA LEU A 39 -8.68 23.83 -1.99
C LEU A 39 -7.17 23.71 -2.17
N ASP A 40 -6.70 22.47 -2.28
CA ASP A 40 -5.28 22.10 -2.34
C ASP A 40 -4.42 22.97 -3.26
N VAL A 41 -4.86 23.19 -4.50
CA VAL A 41 -4.11 23.91 -5.52
C VAL A 41 -3.95 25.40 -5.18
N LEU A 42 -4.85 25.96 -4.35
CA LEU A 42 -4.76 27.33 -3.84
C LEU A 42 -3.98 27.42 -2.53
N CYS A 43 -4.03 26.37 -1.71
CA CYS A 43 -3.48 26.39 -0.36
C CYS A 43 -2.05 25.84 -0.27
N LEU A 44 -1.66 24.96 -1.18
CA LEU A 44 -0.28 24.48 -1.30
C LEU A 44 0.52 25.39 -2.24
N ARG A 45 1.71 25.82 -1.80
CA ARG A 45 2.61 26.61 -2.64
C ARG A 45 3.00 25.85 -3.90
N GLN A 46 2.70 26.41 -5.08
CA GLN A 46 3.00 25.78 -6.37
C GLN A 46 4.37 26.23 -6.90
N LYS A 47 4.92 25.44 -7.85
CA LYS A 47 6.16 25.79 -8.56
C LYS A 47 5.96 27.04 -9.43
N GLY A 48 7.02 27.84 -9.56
CA GLY A 48 7.05 29.03 -10.42
C GLY A 48 6.54 30.31 -9.73
N GLY A 49 6.45 30.28 -8.40
CA GLY A 49 6.04 31.43 -7.59
C GLY A 49 7.20 32.31 -7.13
N LEU A 50 6.86 33.35 -6.38
CA LEU A 50 7.80 34.08 -5.55
C LEU A 50 8.22 33.17 -4.38
N ARG A 51 9.47 33.32 -3.92
CA ARG A 51 10.02 32.58 -2.76
C ARG A 51 10.02 31.05 -2.93
N GLU A 52 10.59 30.55 -4.02
CA GLU A 52 10.84 29.11 -4.23
C GLU A 52 11.66 28.48 -3.07
N ASP A 53 12.47 29.26 -2.37
CA ASP A 53 13.15 28.84 -1.14
C ASP A 53 12.18 28.41 -0.05
N LEU A 54 11.06 29.13 0.11
CA LEU A 54 10.00 28.79 1.06
C LEU A 54 9.23 27.56 0.60
N ARG A 55 8.95 27.43 -0.70
CA ARG A 55 8.27 26.23 -1.24
C ARG A 55 8.99 24.96 -0.84
N VAL A 56 10.30 24.93 -0.98
CA VAL A 56 11.11 23.77 -0.60
C VAL A 56 11.03 23.49 0.90
N GLN A 57 10.88 24.50 1.76
CA GLN A 57 10.71 24.28 3.20
C GLN A 57 9.29 23.84 3.56
N GLU A 58 8.27 24.49 3.01
CA GLU A 58 6.85 24.18 3.21
C GLU A 58 6.54 22.76 2.73
N TRP A 59 7.02 22.38 1.54
CA TRP A 59 6.79 21.05 0.97
C TRP A 59 7.37 19.92 1.81
N LYS A 60 8.41 20.15 2.63
CA LYS A 60 8.90 19.11 3.55
C LYS A 60 7.80 18.57 4.45
N LEU A 61 6.86 19.43 4.85
CA LEU A 61 5.76 19.09 5.73
C LEU A 61 4.45 18.93 4.95
N ASP A 62 4.12 19.87 4.08
CA ASP A 62 2.78 19.95 3.50
C ASP A 62 2.48 18.78 2.55
N VAL A 63 3.46 18.43 1.69
CA VAL A 63 3.32 17.34 0.72
C VAL A 63 2.99 16.01 1.40
N PRO A 64 3.72 15.58 2.44
CA PRO A 64 3.43 14.33 3.11
C PRO A 64 2.33 14.46 4.18
N THR A 65 1.75 15.65 4.43
CA THR A 65 0.64 15.86 5.41
C THR A 65 -0.74 15.97 4.77
N ILE A 66 -0.82 16.40 3.51
CA ILE A 66 -2.10 16.65 2.83
C ILE A 66 -3.04 15.44 2.82
N GLY A 67 -2.53 14.22 2.65
CA GLY A 67 -3.37 13.02 2.65
C GLY A 67 -4.14 12.80 3.95
N TYR A 68 -3.71 13.39 5.08
CA TYR A 68 -4.46 13.36 6.33
C TYR A 68 -5.80 14.07 6.18
N VAL A 69 -5.77 15.24 5.52
CA VAL A 69 -6.94 16.07 5.29
C VAL A 69 -7.94 15.28 4.45
N TYR A 70 -7.49 14.66 3.36
CA TYR A 70 -8.36 13.83 2.53
C TYR A 70 -8.90 12.60 3.26
N CYS A 71 -8.16 12.04 4.20
CA CYS A 71 -8.56 10.82 4.91
C CYS A 71 -9.78 11.05 5.82
N PHE A 72 -9.76 12.14 6.60
CA PHE A 72 -10.72 12.36 7.68
C PHE A 72 -11.83 13.38 7.37
N GLU A 73 -11.62 14.25 6.38
CA GLU A 73 -12.61 15.24 5.97
C GLU A 73 -13.46 14.75 4.78
N ASP A 74 -14.58 15.42 4.54
CA ASP A 74 -15.38 15.22 3.34
C ASP A 74 -14.61 15.69 2.10
N VAL A 75 -14.26 14.76 1.21
CA VAL A 75 -13.52 15.08 -0.03
C VAL A 75 -14.48 15.27 -1.21
N TYR A 76 -14.36 16.43 -1.84
CA TYR A 76 -15.08 16.82 -3.05
C TYR A 76 -14.08 16.94 -4.20
N CYS A 77 -14.15 16.03 -5.18
CA CYS A 77 -13.12 15.90 -6.21
C CYS A 77 -13.67 16.12 -7.62
N TYR A 78 -12.95 16.93 -8.40
CA TYR A 78 -13.19 17.12 -9.82
C TYR A 78 -12.32 16.16 -10.63
N LEU A 79 -12.85 14.97 -10.94
CA LEU A 79 -12.10 13.90 -11.62
C LEU A 79 -11.68 14.22 -13.06
N SER A 80 -12.26 15.25 -13.67
CA SER A 80 -11.92 15.76 -15.02
C SER A 80 -11.10 17.06 -14.99
N GLY A 81 -10.65 17.46 -13.80
CA GLY A 81 -9.95 18.72 -13.52
C GLY A 81 -10.85 19.77 -12.89
N LEU A 82 -10.28 20.56 -11.98
CA LEU A 82 -10.99 21.56 -11.16
C LEU A 82 -11.98 22.41 -11.98
N GLY A 83 -13.24 22.44 -11.54
CA GLY A 83 -14.33 23.24 -12.10
C GLY A 83 -14.83 22.79 -13.48
N ARG A 84 -14.37 21.65 -14.00
CA ARG A 84 -14.83 21.10 -15.28
C ARG A 84 -15.99 20.13 -15.06
N PRO A 85 -16.93 20.06 -16.02
CA PRO A 85 -17.93 19.01 -16.03
C PRO A 85 -17.29 17.61 -16.02
N PHE A 86 -17.89 16.71 -15.26
CA PHE A 86 -17.49 15.32 -15.17
C PHE A 86 -18.32 14.47 -16.13
N GLY A 87 -17.65 13.56 -16.84
CA GLY A 87 -18.27 12.56 -17.68
C GLY A 87 -17.29 11.42 -17.97
N VAL A 88 -17.78 10.18 -17.91
CA VAL A 88 -17.00 8.98 -18.23
C VAL A 88 -17.12 8.72 -19.74
N THR A 89 -16.31 9.44 -20.54
CA THR A 89 -16.23 9.24 -21.98
C THR A 89 -15.34 8.04 -22.33
N GLN A 90 -15.48 7.45 -23.51
CA GLN A 90 -14.72 6.25 -23.93
C GLN A 90 -13.19 6.39 -23.82
N ASP A 91 -12.67 7.60 -23.96
CA ASP A 91 -11.26 7.96 -23.84
C ASP A 91 -10.84 8.41 -22.42
N TYR A 92 -11.74 8.36 -21.44
CA TYR A 92 -11.50 8.88 -20.09
C TYR A 92 -10.25 8.28 -19.44
N PHE A 93 -10.06 6.96 -19.55
CA PHE A 93 -8.91 6.27 -18.98
C PHE A 93 -7.60 6.47 -19.74
N ASP A 94 -7.68 6.86 -21.02
CA ASP A 94 -6.52 7.07 -21.89
C ASP A 94 -5.93 8.48 -21.73
N SER A 95 -6.68 9.38 -21.08
CA SER A 95 -6.23 10.75 -20.80
C SER A 95 -5.12 10.78 -19.74
N ASP A 96 -4.04 11.51 -20.02
CA ASP A 96 -3.00 11.82 -19.02
C ASP A 96 -3.55 12.62 -17.83
N ARG A 97 -4.73 13.23 -18.00
CA ARG A 97 -5.44 13.97 -16.94
C ARG A 97 -6.43 13.12 -16.17
N CYS A 98 -6.56 11.84 -16.53
CA CYS A 98 -7.41 10.91 -15.80
C CYS A 98 -6.95 10.86 -14.36
N TRP A 99 -7.89 11.11 -13.44
CA TRP A 99 -7.61 11.09 -12.02
C TRP A 99 -7.00 9.76 -11.56
N PHE A 100 -7.36 8.63 -12.17
CA PHE A 100 -6.78 7.31 -11.84
C PHE A 100 -5.32 7.13 -12.28
N ASN A 101 -4.82 7.99 -13.17
CA ASN A 101 -3.47 7.86 -13.73
C ASN A 101 -2.43 8.69 -12.95
N CYS A 102 -2.83 9.64 -12.11
CA CYS A 102 -1.90 10.50 -11.37
C CYS A 102 -1.51 9.87 -10.02
N ALA A 103 -0.24 9.91 -9.64
CA ALA A 103 0.21 9.41 -8.33
C ALA A 103 -0.37 10.22 -7.17
N TRP A 104 -0.43 11.55 -7.35
CA TRP A 104 -0.88 12.49 -6.33
C TRP A 104 -2.32 12.27 -5.89
N THR A 105 -3.16 11.77 -6.79
CA THR A 105 -4.60 11.64 -6.54
C THR A 105 -4.94 10.37 -5.75
N LEU A 106 -4.00 9.43 -5.55
CA LEU A 106 -4.31 8.18 -4.83
C LEU A 106 -4.67 8.44 -3.36
N GLN A 107 -4.07 9.45 -2.74
CA GLN A 107 -4.37 9.89 -1.37
C GLN A 107 -5.72 10.62 -1.25
N GLU A 108 -6.33 11.05 -2.36
CA GLU A 108 -7.63 11.76 -2.36
C GLU A 108 -8.83 10.83 -2.20
N VAL A 109 -8.64 9.50 -2.19
CA VAL A 109 -9.72 8.49 -2.09
C VAL A 109 -10.56 8.66 -0.81
N GLY A 110 -9.93 9.17 0.26
CA GLY A 110 -10.53 9.38 1.58
C GLY A 110 -10.96 8.09 2.28
N TYR A 111 -11.13 8.14 3.61
CA TYR A 111 -11.59 6.96 4.37
C TYR A 111 -13.08 6.70 4.18
N TRP A 112 -13.89 7.76 4.09
CA TRP A 112 -15.34 7.70 3.93
C TRP A 112 -15.79 7.71 2.46
N GLY A 113 -14.84 7.83 1.54
CA GLY A 113 -15.06 7.94 0.10
C GLY A 113 -15.23 9.37 -0.41
N VAL A 114 -15.16 9.51 -1.73
CA VAL A 114 -15.15 10.80 -2.45
C VAL A 114 -16.54 11.15 -3.01
N LYS A 115 -16.92 12.43 -2.86
CA LYS A 115 -18.04 13.06 -3.58
C LYS A 115 -17.51 13.66 -4.89
N ILE A 116 -18.12 13.29 -6.01
CA ILE A 116 -17.67 13.71 -7.35
C ILE A 116 -18.34 15.04 -7.70
N CYS A 117 -17.53 16.04 -8.05
CA CYS A 117 -17.98 17.35 -8.50
C CYS A 117 -18.06 17.46 -10.02
N GLY A 118 -18.77 18.49 -10.51
CA GLY A 118 -18.98 18.72 -11.93
C GLY A 118 -19.88 17.70 -12.61
N ALA A 119 -20.49 16.78 -11.87
CA ALA A 119 -21.43 15.80 -12.41
C ALA A 119 -22.66 16.52 -12.99
N THR A 120 -22.97 16.24 -14.25
CA THR A 120 -24.20 16.71 -14.91
C THR A 120 -25.27 15.63 -14.84
N ASP A 121 -26.55 15.98 -14.99
CA ASP A 121 -27.64 14.98 -15.04
C ASP A 121 -27.29 13.83 -16.01
N GLY A 122 -27.31 12.60 -15.50
CA GLY A 122 -26.95 11.40 -16.27
C GLY A 122 -25.46 11.00 -16.26
N SER A 123 -24.54 11.82 -15.76
CA SER A 123 -23.08 11.51 -15.80
C SER A 123 -22.65 10.45 -14.79
N LEU A 124 -23.49 10.16 -13.80
CA LEU A 124 -23.31 9.11 -12.79
C LEU A 124 -24.39 8.04 -12.89
N ASP A 125 -25.32 8.15 -13.85
CA ASP A 125 -26.42 7.21 -13.99
C ASP A 125 -25.89 5.89 -14.54
N VAL A 126 -25.91 4.87 -13.70
CA VAL A 126 -25.60 3.51 -14.12
C VAL A 126 -26.75 3.00 -14.99
N LYS A 127 -26.48 2.87 -16.29
CA LYS A 127 -27.40 2.19 -17.20
C LYS A 127 -27.19 0.69 -17.09
N LEU A 128 -28.19 0.00 -16.54
CA LEU A 128 -28.21 -1.46 -16.49
C LEU A 128 -29.15 -2.00 -17.56
N ASP A 129 -28.74 -3.09 -18.20
CA ASP A 129 -29.59 -3.86 -19.09
C ASP A 129 -30.68 -4.62 -18.30
N LYS A 130 -31.54 -5.33 -19.01
CA LYS A 130 -32.65 -6.09 -18.40
C LYS A 130 -32.19 -7.24 -17.49
N ASP A 131 -30.93 -7.66 -17.63
CA ASP A 131 -30.32 -8.74 -16.87
C ASP A 131 -29.49 -8.20 -15.68
N GLY A 132 -29.41 -6.87 -15.53
CA GLY A 132 -28.69 -6.19 -14.44
C GLY A 132 -27.20 -5.97 -14.72
N ASN A 133 -26.73 -6.15 -15.95
CA ASN A 133 -25.36 -5.83 -16.35
C ASN A 133 -25.25 -4.37 -16.81
N TYR A 134 -24.06 -3.79 -16.74
CA TYR A 134 -23.81 -2.47 -17.31
C TYR A 134 -24.05 -2.47 -18.82
N GLU A 135 -24.83 -1.50 -19.33
CA GLU A 135 -24.98 -1.28 -20.77
C GLU A 135 -23.69 -0.72 -21.41
N ASP A 136 -22.86 -0.04 -20.62
CA ASP A 136 -21.58 0.54 -21.05
C ASP A 136 -20.41 0.00 -20.22
N ASP A 137 -19.49 -0.70 -20.88
CA ASP A 137 -18.30 -1.31 -20.28
C ASP A 137 -17.40 -0.27 -19.58
N ILE A 138 -17.40 0.98 -20.05
CA ILE A 138 -16.56 2.00 -19.41
C ILE A 138 -17.09 2.47 -18.05
N GLN A 139 -18.43 2.52 -17.91
CA GLN A 139 -19.05 2.85 -16.63
C GLN A 139 -18.85 1.71 -15.63
N ALA A 140 -18.94 0.46 -16.10
CA ALA A 140 -18.62 -0.72 -15.30
C ALA A 140 -17.17 -0.66 -14.78
N ARG A 141 -16.22 -0.36 -15.67
CA ARG A 141 -14.80 -0.23 -15.34
C ARG A 141 -14.54 0.92 -14.37
N PHE A 142 -15.22 2.05 -14.53
CA PHE A 142 -15.13 3.19 -13.61
C PHE A 142 -15.62 2.83 -12.20
N ASP A 143 -16.79 2.20 -12.09
CA ASP A 143 -17.35 1.80 -10.80
C ASP A 143 -16.48 0.72 -10.13
N GLN A 144 -15.96 -0.24 -10.91
CA GLN A 144 -15.06 -1.27 -10.41
C GLN A 144 -13.78 -0.64 -9.83
N LYS A 145 -13.14 0.29 -10.56
CA LYS A 145 -11.96 1.02 -10.07
C LYS A 145 -12.29 1.86 -8.84
N ARG A 146 -13.42 2.55 -8.82
CA ARG A 146 -13.83 3.32 -7.63
C ARG A 146 -14.03 2.42 -6.41
N GLN A 147 -14.63 1.25 -6.60
CA GLN A 147 -14.88 0.29 -5.53
C GLN A 147 -13.59 -0.36 -5.01
N SER A 148 -12.61 -0.64 -5.88
CA SER A 148 -11.31 -1.17 -5.46
C SER A 148 -10.58 -0.18 -4.54
N LEU A 149 -10.60 1.11 -4.89
CA LEU A 149 -9.92 2.15 -4.11
C LEU A 149 -10.48 2.30 -2.68
N LYS A 150 -11.81 2.19 -2.50
CA LYS A 150 -12.44 2.26 -1.16
C LYS A 150 -11.94 1.20 -0.17
N GLN A 151 -11.37 0.10 -0.66
CA GLN A 151 -10.95 -1.03 0.18
C GLN A 151 -9.44 -1.07 0.44
N MET A 152 -8.67 -0.07 0.00
CA MET A 152 -7.21 -0.11 0.04
C MET A 152 -6.58 0.32 1.35
N VAL A 153 -7.25 1.15 2.15
CA VAL A 153 -6.67 1.61 3.41
C VAL A 153 -6.38 0.38 4.28
N PHE A 154 -5.17 0.32 4.85
CA PHE A 154 -4.63 -0.85 5.57
C PHE A 154 -4.34 -2.09 4.69
N ARG A 155 -4.17 -1.94 3.38
CA ARG A 155 -3.77 -3.03 2.46
C ARG A 155 -2.58 -2.60 1.63
N ILE A 156 -1.37 -2.76 2.19
CA ILE A 156 -0.14 -2.24 1.59
C ILE A 156 0.05 -2.73 0.16
N PHE A 157 -0.30 -3.98 -0.16
CA PHE A 157 -0.11 -4.51 -1.51
C PHE A 157 -1.09 -3.90 -2.52
N ASN A 158 -2.32 -3.60 -2.12
CA ASN A 158 -3.29 -2.91 -2.98
C ASN A 158 -2.86 -1.46 -3.24
N VAL A 159 -2.35 -0.77 -2.21
CA VAL A 159 -1.81 0.58 -2.35
C VAL A 159 -0.61 0.59 -3.29
N LEU A 160 0.32 -0.35 -3.13
CA LEU A 160 1.49 -0.50 -4.01
C LEU A 160 1.10 -0.83 -5.45
N GLU A 161 0.09 -1.68 -5.66
CA GLU A 161 -0.44 -2.01 -6.99
C GLU A 161 -0.96 -0.78 -7.72
N GLU A 162 -1.85 -0.02 -7.06
CA GLU A 162 -2.44 1.18 -7.65
C GLU A 162 -1.39 2.28 -7.87
N MET A 163 -0.42 2.43 -6.96
CA MET A 163 0.66 3.41 -7.11
C MET A 163 1.65 3.03 -8.24
N ARG A 164 1.84 1.74 -8.51
CA ARG A 164 2.73 1.25 -9.57
C ARG A 164 2.27 1.75 -10.94
N CYS A 165 0.97 1.69 -11.22
CA CYS A 165 0.38 2.08 -12.50
C CYS A 165 0.24 3.60 -12.69
N ARG A 166 0.42 4.38 -11.63
CA ARG A 166 0.26 5.85 -11.66
C ARG A 166 1.52 6.55 -12.18
N VAL A 167 1.36 7.76 -12.69
CA VAL A 167 2.40 8.63 -13.22
C VAL A 167 2.62 9.79 -12.25
N SER A 168 3.87 10.16 -12.03
CA SER A 168 4.25 11.34 -11.25
C SER A 168 5.29 12.17 -11.99
N MET A 169 5.30 13.48 -11.72
CA MET A 169 6.32 14.37 -12.27
C MET A 169 7.66 14.18 -11.54
N ASN A 170 7.62 14.07 -10.21
CA ASN A 170 8.74 13.62 -9.41
C ASN A 170 8.46 12.17 -8.94
N PRO A 171 9.37 11.21 -9.19
CA PRO A 171 9.21 9.85 -8.69
C PRO A 171 9.00 9.74 -7.16
N VAL A 172 9.56 10.68 -6.37
CA VAL A 172 9.38 10.72 -4.91
C VAL A 172 7.92 10.98 -4.51
N ASP A 173 7.13 11.64 -5.36
CA ASP A 173 5.71 11.90 -5.09
C ASP A 173 4.90 10.61 -4.93
N LYS A 174 5.31 9.52 -5.60
CA LYS A 174 4.68 8.21 -5.42
C LYS A 174 4.83 7.69 -4.00
N ILE A 175 5.95 7.97 -3.35
CA ILE A 175 6.21 7.53 -1.98
C ILE A 175 5.44 8.44 -1.01
N ALA A 176 5.54 9.76 -1.19
CA ALA A 176 4.83 10.72 -0.34
C ALA A 176 3.31 10.52 -0.38
N GLY A 177 2.74 10.28 -1.58
CA GLY A 177 1.30 10.05 -1.76
C GLY A 177 0.77 8.75 -1.15
N MET A 178 1.63 7.87 -0.61
CA MET A 178 1.21 6.67 0.12
C MET A 178 1.25 6.84 1.64
N ALA A 179 1.83 7.91 2.17
CA ALA A 179 2.11 8.04 3.60
C ALA A 179 0.89 7.79 4.49
N PHE A 180 -0.27 8.38 4.14
CA PHE A 180 -1.50 8.15 4.88
C PHE A 180 -2.20 6.84 4.59
N LEU A 181 -2.10 6.35 3.36
CA LEU A 181 -2.70 5.05 2.97
C LEU A 181 -2.04 3.90 3.74
N LEU A 182 -0.77 4.06 4.11
CA LEU A 182 0.01 3.15 4.94
C LEU A 182 -0.01 3.50 6.44
N VAL A 183 -0.83 4.49 6.82
CA VAL A 183 -1.10 4.88 8.22
C VAL A 183 0.19 5.22 8.96
N SER A 184 0.98 6.10 8.35
CA SER A 184 2.20 6.62 8.95
C SER A 184 1.87 7.43 10.23
N TYR A 185 2.46 7.05 11.36
CA TYR A 185 2.22 7.71 12.65
C TYR A 185 2.94 9.05 12.77
N THR A 186 4.10 9.13 12.12
CA THR A 186 4.87 10.36 11.94
C THR A 186 5.02 10.62 10.46
N ILE A 187 5.26 11.87 10.09
CA ILE A 187 5.29 12.27 8.69
C ILE A 187 6.75 12.42 8.27
N PRO A 188 7.29 11.57 7.39
CA PRO A 188 8.65 11.72 6.92
C PRO A 188 8.77 13.01 6.12
N ALA A 189 9.84 13.77 6.34
CA ALA A 189 10.05 15.01 5.61
C ALA A 189 10.24 14.74 4.12
N TYR A 190 9.56 15.49 3.27
CA TYR A 190 9.66 15.34 1.82
C TYR A 190 10.84 16.14 1.26
N TYR A 191 11.67 15.47 0.47
CA TYR A 191 12.76 16.10 -0.27
C TYR A 191 12.75 15.63 -1.72
N GLU A 192 12.59 16.58 -2.65
CA GLU A 192 12.62 16.28 -4.08
C GLU A 192 13.92 15.61 -4.53
N SER A 193 15.02 15.82 -3.79
CA SER A 193 16.35 15.32 -4.09
C SER A 193 16.67 13.95 -3.50
N TRP A 194 15.74 13.35 -2.73
CA TRP A 194 15.98 12.03 -2.16
C TRP A 194 16.06 10.96 -3.25
N SER A 195 16.90 9.96 -3.00
CA SER A 195 16.79 8.72 -3.75
C SER A 195 15.46 8.05 -3.40
N LEU A 196 14.92 7.24 -4.31
CA LEU A 196 13.65 6.56 -4.07
C LEU A 196 13.76 5.56 -2.92
N GLU A 197 14.91 4.92 -2.74
CA GLU A 197 15.12 4.01 -1.63
C GLU A 197 15.23 4.75 -0.28
N ASP A 198 15.88 5.92 -0.24
CA ASP A 198 15.94 6.72 1.00
C ASP A 198 14.55 7.20 1.40
N ALA A 199 13.77 7.69 0.42
CA ALA A 199 12.39 8.11 0.64
C ALA A 199 11.49 6.94 1.09
N TRP A 200 11.63 5.78 0.44
CA TRP A 200 10.89 4.57 0.79
C TRP A 200 11.27 4.09 2.19
N THR A 201 12.56 4.10 2.52
CA THR A 201 13.05 3.76 3.85
C THR A 201 12.46 4.71 4.89
N ALA A 202 12.56 6.02 4.71
CA ALA A 202 11.98 7.00 5.65
C ALA A 202 10.46 6.83 5.83
N LEU A 203 9.72 6.51 4.77
CA LEU A 203 8.31 6.17 4.88
C LEU A 203 8.10 4.88 5.66
N MET A 204 8.86 3.83 5.36
CA MET A 204 8.75 2.57 6.08
C MET A 204 9.00 2.79 7.57
N GLU A 205 10.03 3.52 7.98
CA GLU A 205 10.35 3.80 9.39
C GLU A 205 9.22 4.45 10.21
N THR A 206 8.25 5.07 9.53
CA THR A 206 7.15 5.82 10.14
C THR A 206 5.78 5.13 9.97
N THR A 207 5.73 4.08 9.14
CA THR A 207 4.56 3.30 8.75
C THR A 207 4.05 2.41 9.89
N ASN A 208 2.75 2.07 9.86
CA ASN A 208 2.11 1.22 10.85
C ASN A 208 2.73 -0.18 10.97
N ILE A 209 2.86 -0.68 12.20
CA ILE A 209 3.43 -2.00 12.53
C ILE A 209 2.76 -3.18 11.82
N THR A 210 1.46 -3.09 11.49
CA THR A 210 0.74 -4.14 10.75
C THR A 210 1.12 -4.16 9.28
N MET A 211 1.46 -3.00 8.69
CA MET A 211 1.92 -2.93 7.30
C MET A 211 3.32 -3.54 7.17
N TRP A 212 4.18 -3.35 8.18
CA TRP A 212 5.46 -4.04 8.23
C TRP A 212 5.28 -5.55 8.37
N GLY A 213 4.34 -5.99 9.22
CA GLY A 213 4.00 -7.41 9.32
C GLY A 213 3.50 -7.99 8.00
N ALA A 214 2.67 -7.28 7.25
CA ALA A 214 2.24 -7.69 5.93
C ALA A 214 3.43 -7.88 4.97
N LEU A 215 4.35 -6.91 4.91
CA LEU A 215 5.58 -7.05 4.10
C LEU A 215 6.43 -8.25 4.55
N PHE A 216 6.61 -8.41 5.86
CA PHE A 216 7.45 -9.46 6.40
C PHE A 216 6.89 -10.87 6.13
N PHE A 217 5.60 -11.08 6.35
CA PHE A 217 4.98 -12.41 6.24
C PHE A 217 4.42 -12.75 4.86
N LEU A 218 4.19 -11.76 3.99
CA LEU A 218 3.53 -12.00 2.69
C LEU A 218 4.43 -11.69 1.49
N TYR A 219 5.44 -10.82 1.62
CA TYR A 219 6.37 -10.55 0.51
C TYR A 219 7.41 -11.70 0.41
N PRO A 220 7.54 -12.38 -0.74
CA PRO A 220 8.34 -13.60 -0.86
C PRO A 220 9.84 -13.41 -0.98
N GLU A 221 10.35 -12.33 -1.56
CA GLU A 221 11.80 -12.16 -1.70
C GLU A 221 12.38 -11.46 -0.47
N PRO A 222 13.65 -11.71 -0.11
CA PRO A 222 14.33 -10.89 0.87
C PRO A 222 14.64 -9.52 0.27
N GLY A 223 14.77 -8.52 1.13
CA GLY A 223 15.16 -7.18 0.74
C GLY A 223 16.56 -7.12 0.13
N ASN A 224 16.73 -6.22 -0.84
CA ASN A 224 17.99 -6.07 -1.57
C ASN A 224 18.66 -4.69 -1.40
N ALA A 225 18.12 -3.81 -0.54
CA ALA A 225 18.60 -2.43 -0.37
C ALA A 225 18.75 -2.05 1.12
N GLY A 226 19.56 -2.83 1.85
CA GLY A 226 19.85 -2.60 3.28
C GLY A 226 19.18 -3.65 4.16
N SER A 227 17.87 -3.52 4.40
CA SER A 227 17.11 -4.49 5.19
C SER A 227 16.82 -5.76 4.39
N LYS A 228 16.87 -6.94 5.03
CA LYS A 228 16.51 -8.23 4.43
C LYS A 228 15.06 -8.63 4.68
N TRP A 229 14.47 -8.17 5.79
CA TRP A 229 13.13 -8.56 6.20
C TRP A 229 12.01 -7.89 5.37
N ARG A 230 12.26 -6.69 4.81
CA ARG A 230 11.32 -5.95 3.94
C ARG A 230 11.88 -5.73 2.53
N PRO A 231 11.02 -5.60 1.51
CA PRO A 231 11.46 -5.28 0.16
C PRO A 231 11.95 -3.83 0.03
N SER A 232 12.80 -3.61 -0.98
CA SER A 232 13.16 -2.27 -1.48
C SER A 232 12.05 -1.65 -2.32
N TRP A 233 12.18 -0.36 -2.61
CA TRP A 233 11.29 0.36 -3.52
C TRP A 233 11.24 -0.31 -4.91
N ASP A 234 12.42 -0.63 -5.45
CA ASP A 234 12.53 -1.24 -6.77
C ASP A 234 11.87 -2.61 -6.83
N GLN A 235 11.96 -3.38 -5.74
CA GLN A 235 11.29 -4.67 -5.60
C GLN A 235 9.76 -4.53 -5.68
N VAL A 236 9.17 -3.62 -4.91
CA VAL A 236 7.70 -3.45 -4.89
C VAL A 236 7.16 -2.79 -6.17
N MET A 237 7.98 -2.06 -6.92
CA MET A 237 7.57 -1.37 -8.15
C MET A 237 7.80 -2.19 -9.43
N LYS A 238 8.40 -3.38 -9.36
CA LYS A 238 8.60 -4.25 -10.53
C LYS A 238 7.27 -4.66 -11.19
N PRO A 239 7.13 -4.55 -12.53
CA PRO A 239 5.98 -5.06 -13.25
C PRO A 239 5.83 -6.59 -13.12
N GLY A 240 4.58 -7.09 -13.11
CA GLY A 240 4.30 -8.53 -13.06
C GLY A 240 4.55 -9.19 -11.69
N TYR A 241 4.80 -8.39 -10.66
CA TYR A 241 5.03 -8.85 -9.30
C TYR A 241 3.78 -9.53 -8.70
N TYR A 242 3.99 -10.63 -7.96
CA TYR A 242 2.94 -11.35 -7.25
C TYR A 242 2.40 -10.53 -6.09
N ILE A 243 1.15 -10.07 -6.21
CA ILE A 243 0.43 -9.42 -5.12
C ILE A 243 -0.24 -10.54 -4.33
N PRO A 244 0.14 -10.76 -3.05
CA PRO A 244 -0.57 -11.69 -2.20
C PRO A 244 -2.05 -11.29 -2.17
N ALA A 245 -2.96 -12.23 -2.37
CA ALA A 245 -4.39 -11.99 -2.18
C ALA A 245 -4.61 -11.62 -0.70
N GLU A 246 -4.61 -10.31 -0.40
CA GLU A 246 -4.59 -9.81 0.96
C GLU A 246 -6.02 -9.60 1.47
N GLU A 247 -6.36 -10.36 2.51
CA GLU A 247 -7.34 -9.91 3.51
C GLU A 247 -6.56 -9.34 4.71
N TYR A 248 -7.18 -8.40 5.44
CA TYR A 248 -6.62 -7.74 6.63
C TYR A 248 -5.64 -8.63 7.42
N TYR A 249 -4.37 -8.23 7.41
CA TYR A 249 -3.30 -8.96 8.06
C TYR A 249 -2.88 -8.24 9.34
N TYR A 250 -2.76 -8.99 10.44
CA TYR A 250 -2.62 -8.43 11.79
C TYR A 250 -1.31 -8.78 12.48
N ALA A 251 -0.40 -9.52 11.84
CA ALA A 251 0.92 -9.71 12.42
C ALA A 251 1.67 -8.37 12.43
N CYS A 252 2.54 -8.19 13.40
CA CYS A 252 3.24 -6.93 13.61
C CYS A 252 4.74 -7.15 13.55
N VAL A 253 5.43 -6.23 12.89
CA VAL A 253 6.86 -5.97 13.13
C VAL A 253 6.93 -4.56 13.73
N ARG A 254 7.72 -4.39 14.77
CA ARG A 254 7.88 -3.11 15.46
C ARG A 254 9.36 -2.72 15.48
N ARG A 255 9.62 -1.42 15.53
CA ARG A 255 10.96 -0.91 15.82
C ARG A 255 11.04 -0.50 17.28
N ASP A 256 12.04 -1.01 17.98
CA ASP A 256 12.34 -0.56 19.33
C ASP A 256 12.91 0.87 19.29
N MET A 257 12.26 1.79 19.99
CA MET A 257 12.58 3.22 19.94
C MET A 257 13.91 3.58 20.59
N TRP A 258 14.45 2.73 21.46
CA TRP A 258 15.71 2.97 22.17
C TRP A 258 16.92 2.43 21.41
N THR A 259 16.78 1.25 20.82
CA THR A 259 17.85 0.53 20.15
C THR A 259 17.83 0.72 18.63
N GLY A 260 16.69 1.13 18.06
CA GLY A 260 16.50 1.27 16.62
C GLY A 260 16.40 -0.07 15.88
N VAL A 261 16.27 -1.17 16.62
CA VAL A 261 16.23 -2.53 16.08
C VAL A 261 14.80 -2.90 15.69
N ASP A 262 14.66 -3.53 14.53
CA ASP A 262 13.38 -4.08 14.06
C ASP A 262 13.17 -5.47 14.67
N GLU A 263 12.01 -5.72 15.27
CA GLU A 263 11.69 -6.98 15.93
C GLU A 263 10.27 -7.47 15.67
N CYS A 264 10.11 -8.79 15.68
CA CYS A 264 8.84 -9.48 15.48
C CYS A 264 8.61 -10.51 16.58
N GLU A 265 7.45 -10.41 17.23
CA GLU A 265 6.96 -11.43 18.15
C GLU A 265 6.14 -12.47 17.35
N ALA A 266 6.68 -13.67 17.23
CA ALA A 266 6.15 -14.72 16.36
C ALA A 266 6.33 -16.10 16.99
N TRP A 267 5.57 -17.09 16.50
CA TRP A 267 5.88 -18.49 16.80
C TRP A 267 7.22 -18.84 16.18
N CYS A 268 8.09 -19.51 16.93
CA CYS A 268 9.42 -19.85 16.46
C CYS A 268 9.60 -21.36 16.37
N ILE A 269 10.15 -21.82 15.25
CA ILE A 269 10.72 -23.15 15.12
C ILE A 269 12.16 -22.97 14.68
N GLU A 270 13.10 -23.35 15.54
CA GLU A 270 14.53 -23.13 15.28
C GLU A 270 15.08 -24.02 14.16
N LYS A 271 14.50 -25.21 13.96
CA LYS A 271 14.95 -26.17 12.95
C LYS A 271 13.77 -26.85 12.27
N GLY A 272 13.48 -26.42 11.04
CA GLY A 272 12.58 -27.12 10.12
C GLY A 272 13.27 -27.37 8.79
N PHE A 273 13.28 -28.62 8.33
CA PHE A 273 13.81 -28.98 7.01
C PHE A 273 12.72 -28.77 5.96
N VAL A 274 12.99 -27.92 4.97
CA VAL A 274 12.06 -27.61 3.89
C VAL A 274 12.52 -28.33 2.63
N TRP A 275 11.61 -29.02 1.93
CA TRP A 275 11.92 -29.65 0.65
C TRP A 275 10.78 -29.51 -0.37
N GLY A 276 11.09 -29.67 -1.66
CA GLY A 276 10.12 -29.54 -2.76
C GLY A 276 9.82 -28.12 -3.25
N LEU A 277 10.47 -27.09 -2.69
CA LEU A 277 10.29 -25.68 -3.08
C LEU A 277 11.53 -25.03 -3.74
N ALA A 278 12.57 -25.83 -4.05
CA ALA A 278 13.87 -25.33 -4.51
C ALA A 278 13.88 -24.88 -5.98
N VAL A 279 12.98 -25.39 -6.80
CA VAL A 279 12.89 -25.03 -8.22
C VAL A 279 12.02 -23.79 -8.38
N GLU A 280 12.48 -22.86 -9.24
CA GLU A 280 11.69 -21.70 -9.64
C GLU A 280 10.38 -22.17 -10.29
N GLY A 281 9.26 -21.64 -9.82
CA GLY A 281 7.97 -22.11 -10.30
C GLY A 281 7.49 -21.41 -11.56
N THR A 282 6.36 -21.88 -12.08
CA THR A 282 5.69 -21.26 -13.22
C THR A 282 4.72 -20.16 -12.73
N PRO A 283 4.76 -18.94 -13.31
CA PRO A 283 3.84 -17.88 -12.95
C PRO A 283 2.38 -18.33 -12.93
N GLY A 284 1.64 -17.95 -11.89
CA GLY A 284 0.23 -18.32 -11.72
C GLY A 284 -0.02 -19.71 -11.13
N THR A 285 1.03 -20.47 -10.81
CA THR A 285 0.91 -21.79 -10.16
C THR A 285 1.45 -21.76 -8.73
N SER A 286 0.73 -22.42 -7.82
CA SER A 286 1.21 -22.68 -6.46
C SER A 286 2.25 -23.81 -6.50
N ARG A 287 3.31 -23.65 -5.71
CA ARG A 287 4.30 -24.69 -5.48
C ARG A 287 4.00 -25.40 -4.16
N HIS A 288 4.16 -26.71 -4.16
CA HIS A 288 3.91 -27.56 -3.01
C HIS A 288 5.22 -28.20 -2.58
N GLY A 289 5.43 -28.22 -1.28
CA GLY A 289 6.55 -28.90 -0.66
C GLY A 289 6.12 -29.47 0.67
N GLU A 290 7.10 -29.91 1.44
CA GLU A 290 6.84 -30.45 2.77
C GLU A 290 7.88 -29.90 3.76
N LEU A 291 7.41 -29.70 4.98
CA LEU A 291 8.17 -29.21 6.11
C LEU A 291 8.31 -30.35 7.12
N VAL A 292 9.55 -30.76 7.38
CA VAL A 292 9.88 -31.79 8.36
C VAL A 292 10.46 -31.16 9.61
N ILE A 293 9.85 -31.42 10.76
CA ILE A 293 10.27 -30.89 12.06
C ILE A 293 10.36 -32.03 13.08
N GLU A 294 11.39 -31.96 13.92
CA GLU A 294 11.59 -32.90 15.03
C GLU A 294 11.01 -32.31 16.31
N ASP A 295 10.13 -33.04 16.99
CA ASP A 295 9.56 -32.63 18.27
C ASP A 295 10.53 -32.84 19.45
N ALA A 296 10.12 -32.41 20.65
CA ALA A 296 10.94 -32.55 21.86
C ALA A 296 11.21 -34.01 22.27
N SER A 297 10.48 -34.98 21.72
CA SER A 297 10.68 -36.42 21.94
C SER A 297 11.59 -37.07 20.88
N GLY A 298 12.03 -36.31 19.88
CA GLY A 298 12.85 -36.78 18.76
C GLY A 298 12.03 -37.42 17.63
N ILE A 299 10.70 -37.25 17.63
CA ILE A 299 9.84 -37.76 16.55
C ILE A 299 9.78 -36.72 15.44
N GLN A 300 9.98 -37.16 14.20
CA GLN A 300 9.84 -36.32 13.02
C GLN A 300 8.38 -36.28 12.54
N HIS A 301 7.89 -35.07 12.32
CA HIS A 301 6.58 -34.75 11.79
C HIS A 301 6.73 -34.05 10.45
N ALA A 302 5.91 -34.42 9.48
CA ALA A 302 5.91 -33.87 8.13
C ALA A 302 4.59 -33.13 7.87
N PHE A 303 4.70 -31.91 7.35
CA PHE A 303 3.55 -31.04 7.10
C PHE A 303 3.58 -30.50 5.66
N ASP A 304 2.45 -30.56 4.97
CA ASP A 304 2.30 -29.98 3.64
C ASP A 304 2.41 -28.44 3.70
N ILE A 305 3.23 -27.88 2.81
CA ILE A 305 3.44 -26.43 2.69
C ILE A 305 3.20 -25.94 1.27
N ILE A 306 2.74 -24.69 1.14
CA ILE A 306 2.34 -24.09 -0.12
C ILE A 306 3.02 -22.73 -0.29
N ALA A 307 3.76 -22.54 -1.38
CA ALA A 307 4.28 -21.25 -1.80
C ALA A 307 3.49 -20.73 -3.01
N ASN A 308 2.75 -19.63 -2.83
CA ASN A 308 1.97 -18.99 -3.90
C ASN A 308 2.80 -18.00 -4.75
N HIS A 309 4.13 -18.11 -4.68
CA HIS A 309 5.09 -17.28 -5.41
C HIS A 309 6.15 -18.16 -6.06
N GLN A 310 6.93 -17.58 -6.97
CA GLN A 310 7.90 -18.31 -7.79
C GLN A 310 9.33 -18.28 -7.22
N TYR A 311 9.61 -17.41 -6.24
CA TYR A 311 10.92 -17.29 -5.61
C TYR A 311 11.37 -18.60 -4.93
N PRO A 312 12.50 -19.21 -5.34
CA PRO A 312 12.93 -20.53 -4.87
C PRO A 312 13.30 -20.56 -3.38
N ILE A 313 13.01 -21.67 -2.72
CA ILE A 313 13.40 -21.96 -1.34
C ILE A 313 14.22 -23.25 -1.38
N PRO A 314 15.56 -23.17 -1.30
CA PRO A 314 16.44 -24.34 -1.37
C PRO A 314 16.10 -25.40 -0.32
N GLU A 315 16.50 -26.65 -0.59
CA GLU A 315 16.24 -27.75 0.34
C GLU A 315 17.26 -27.76 1.48
N GLU A 316 16.92 -27.12 2.59
CA GLU A 316 17.81 -26.98 3.74
C GLU A 316 17.01 -26.93 5.06
N THR A 317 17.72 -26.92 6.18
CA THR A 317 17.13 -26.61 7.48
C THR A 317 17.14 -25.11 7.72
N TYR A 318 15.98 -24.58 8.12
CA TYR A 318 15.76 -23.17 8.36
C TYR A 318 15.17 -22.92 9.74
N THR A 319 15.27 -21.67 10.18
CA THR A 319 14.46 -21.10 11.26
C THR A 319 13.16 -20.59 10.65
N LEU A 320 12.03 -20.85 11.30
CA LEU A 320 10.70 -20.52 10.81
C LEU A 320 9.96 -19.63 11.80
N LEU A 321 9.40 -18.53 11.30
CA LEU A 321 8.61 -17.60 12.11
C LEU A 321 7.15 -17.61 11.64
N GLY A 322 6.25 -18.03 12.52
CA GLY A 322 4.83 -18.18 12.26
C GLY A 322 4.03 -17.00 12.78
N SER A 323 3.11 -16.49 11.95
CA SER A 323 2.26 -15.37 12.33
C SER A 323 1.29 -15.73 13.45
N ASN A 324 1.26 -14.93 14.52
CA ASN A 324 0.28 -15.05 15.60
C ASN A 324 -1.09 -14.48 15.16
N VAL A 325 -1.74 -15.12 14.18
CA VAL A 325 -3.11 -14.72 13.82
C VAL A 325 -4.05 -15.38 14.80
N SER A 326 -4.73 -14.57 15.60
CA SER A 326 -5.75 -14.99 16.56
C SER A 326 -6.68 -16.04 15.95
N PHE A 327 -6.61 -17.27 16.49
CA PHE A 327 -7.53 -18.36 16.18
C PHE A 327 -8.99 -18.07 16.57
N TYR A 328 -9.26 -16.91 17.20
CA TYR A 328 -10.57 -16.52 17.71
C TYR A 328 -11.41 -15.68 16.73
N GLY A 329 -10.89 -15.35 15.54
CA GLY A 329 -11.67 -14.79 14.43
C GLY A 329 -12.31 -15.88 13.55
N PRO A 330 -13.46 -15.63 12.91
CA PRO A 330 -14.15 -16.62 12.07
C PRO A 330 -13.42 -16.99 10.76
N ARG A 331 -12.13 -16.67 10.60
CA ARG A 331 -11.45 -16.73 9.30
C ARG A 331 -10.73 -18.06 9.04
N ARG A 332 -10.80 -18.46 7.77
CA ARG A 332 -10.61 -19.82 7.22
C ARG A 332 -9.22 -20.07 6.63
N TYR A 333 -8.21 -19.30 6.98
CA TYR A 333 -6.97 -19.30 6.19
C TYR A 333 -5.80 -19.79 7.01
N GLY A 334 -5.04 -20.70 6.41
CA GLY A 334 -3.81 -21.27 6.96
C GLY A 334 -2.80 -20.23 7.45
N ALA A 335 -1.88 -20.67 8.30
CA ALA A 335 -0.86 -19.83 8.91
C ALA A 335 0.20 -19.44 7.87
N GLN A 336 0.60 -18.17 7.87
CA GLN A 336 1.74 -17.69 7.08
C GLN A 336 3.00 -17.84 7.91
N TRP A 337 4.06 -18.32 7.24
CA TRP A 337 5.35 -18.60 7.83
C TRP A 337 6.44 -17.92 7.03
N VAL A 338 7.36 -17.27 7.73
CA VAL A 338 8.59 -16.75 7.15
C VAL A 338 9.67 -17.80 7.33
N VAL A 339 10.34 -18.15 6.23
CA VAL A 339 11.51 -19.03 6.24
C VAL A 339 12.77 -18.17 6.19
N GLY A 340 13.74 -18.47 7.04
CA GLY A 340 14.97 -17.70 7.14
C GLY A 340 16.07 -18.42 7.92
N ARG A 341 17.13 -17.70 8.23
CA ARG A 341 18.30 -18.22 8.93
C ARG A 341 18.54 -17.42 10.21
N ARG A 342 18.77 -18.14 11.31
CA ARG A 342 19.37 -17.56 12.51
C ARG A 342 20.85 -17.27 12.26
N LEU A 343 21.26 -16.02 12.45
CA LEU A 343 22.66 -15.60 12.33
C LEU A 343 23.40 -15.83 13.65
N SER A 344 24.73 -15.66 13.64
CA SER A 344 25.58 -15.89 14.82
C SER A 344 25.32 -14.94 15.99
N ASP A 345 24.66 -13.81 15.73
CA ASP A 345 24.25 -12.82 16.73
C ASP A 345 22.78 -12.99 17.17
N GLU A 346 22.18 -14.14 16.85
CA GLU A 346 20.78 -14.51 17.13
C GLU A 346 19.73 -13.71 16.33
N SER A 347 20.15 -12.82 15.43
CA SER A 347 19.23 -12.13 14.51
C SER A 347 18.69 -13.09 13.44
N PHE A 348 17.55 -12.73 12.87
CA PHE A 348 16.84 -13.52 11.87
C PHE A 348 16.94 -12.86 10.49
N GLU A 349 17.63 -13.54 9.57
CA GLU A 349 17.69 -13.16 8.16
C GLU A 349 16.60 -13.87 7.38
N LYS A 350 15.63 -13.09 6.88
CA LYS A 350 14.56 -13.61 6.01
C LYS A 350 15.13 -14.16 4.71
N LEU A 351 14.60 -15.31 4.29
CA LEU A 351 14.83 -15.89 2.97
C LEU A 351 13.58 -15.81 2.10
N SER A 352 12.44 -16.26 2.61
CA SER A 352 11.17 -16.27 1.86
C SER A 352 9.96 -16.49 2.78
N VAL A 353 8.80 -16.82 2.19
CA VAL A 353 7.56 -17.10 2.94
C VAL A 353 6.87 -18.36 2.38
N PHE A 354 6.03 -19.01 3.17
CA PHE A 354 5.10 -20.03 2.68
C PHE A 354 3.88 -20.09 3.59
N LYS A 355 2.85 -20.82 3.14
CA LYS A 355 1.61 -21.03 3.86
C LYS A 355 1.48 -22.50 4.27
N VAL A 356 0.99 -22.71 5.48
CA VAL A 356 0.54 -24.03 5.96
C VAL A 356 -0.98 -23.96 6.10
N GLU A 357 -1.73 -24.91 5.56
CA GLU A 357 -3.20 -24.90 5.67
C GLU A 357 -3.68 -24.92 7.13
N LYS A 358 -4.91 -24.43 7.40
CA LYS A 358 -5.37 -24.16 8.77
C LYS A 358 -5.35 -25.42 9.66
N ASP A 359 -5.84 -26.54 9.14
CA ASP A 359 -5.92 -27.78 9.90
C ASP A 359 -4.53 -28.38 10.12
N VAL A 360 -3.65 -28.27 9.13
CA VAL A 360 -2.24 -28.67 9.21
C VAL A 360 -1.48 -27.80 10.20
N ALA A 361 -1.67 -26.48 10.17
CA ALA A 361 -1.03 -25.54 11.08
C ALA A 361 -1.48 -25.78 12.53
N LYS A 362 -2.75 -26.15 12.74
CA LYS A 362 -3.22 -26.51 14.08
C LYS A 362 -2.53 -27.79 14.59
N ALA A 363 -2.47 -28.84 13.76
CA ALA A 363 -1.76 -30.08 14.11
C ALA A 363 -0.28 -29.79 14.44
N MET A 364 0.39 -29.02 13.58
CA MET A 364 1.78 -28.61 13.76
C MET A 364 2.02 -27.92 15.12
N MET A 365 1.13 -27.01 15.52
CA MET A 365 1.24 -26.30 16.80
C MET A 365 0.88 -27.17 18.01
N ASP A 366 0.05 -28.20 17.82
CA ASP A 366 -0.32 -29.15 18.88
C ASP A 366 0.80 -30.21 19.08
N ASP A 367 1.50 -30.60 18.02
CA ASP A 367 2.59 -31.59 18.05
C ASP A 367 3.94 -31.01 18.53
N ILE A 368 4.27 -29.79 18.09
CA ILE A 368 5.60 -29.18 18.33
C ILE A 368 5.60 -28.27 19.56
N GLY A 369 4.41 -27.81 19.97
CA GLY A 369 4.24 -26.82 21.04
C GLY A 369 4.18 -25.39 20.53
N ARG A 370 3.85 -24.47 21.45
CA ARG A 370 3.59 -23.05 21.14
C ARG A 370 4.63 -22.18 21.82
N GLU A 371 5.80 -22.06 21.20
CA GLU A 371 6.82 -21.14 21.67
C GLU A 371 6.69 -19.81 20.92
N MET A 372 6.45 -18.72 21.67
CA MET A 372 6.50 -17.36 21.13
C MET A 372 7.83 -16.73 21.50
N CYS A 373 8.54 -16.24 20.48
CA CYS A 373 9.83 -15.59 20.65
C CYS A 373 9.78 -14.18 20.06
N ILE A 374 10.56 -13.28 20.67
CA ILE A 374 10.90 -11.99 20.08
C ILE A 374 12.13 -12.22 19.19
N ASN A 375 12.01 -11.88 17.91
CA ASN A 375 13.05 -12.09 16.92
C ASN A 375 13.53 -10.75 16.40
N ILE A 376 14.83 -10.48 16.55
CA ILE A 376 15.50 -9.34 15.91
C ILE A 376 15.61 -9.63 14.42
N LEU A 377 15.17 -8.70 13.59
CA LEU A 377 15.17 -8.83 12.13
C LEU A 377 16.31 -8.03 11.52
N VAL A 378 16.89 -8.56 10.45
CA VAL A 378 17.89 -7.87 9.60
C VAL A 378 17.32 -7.51 8.25
#